data_AF-A0A532TK59-F1
#
_entry.id   AF-A0A532TK59-F1
#
_cell.length_a   1.000
_cell.length_b   1.000
_cell.length_c   1.000
_cell.angle_alpha   90.00
_cell.angle_beta   90.00
_cell.angle_gamma   90.00
#
_symmetry.space_group_name_H-M   'P 1'
#
loop_
_entity.id
_entity.type
_entity.pdbx_description
1 polymer ?
#
loop_
_entity_poly.entity_id
_entity_poly.type
_entity_poly.pdbx_seq_one_letter_code
_entity_poly.pdbx_strand_id
1 'polypeptide(L)'
;MNLNPLHKRFETFTYKNLNDLEKKVAELGLEIPIYPRVEILQQKVKIKNVFIPNRLAIQPMEGFDADLDGTPGKLTFRRYERYAKGGAGLIWFEATAINHDCRSNPHQLLISEENSKKLKELVSFTRDICNKSLKKLGFENECVLIIQLNHSGRYCVRNSKKYPIRAYHNVELNNAKGLSDKDGRVVSDEELKQLEDIWVQKTTLAKNIGFDGVDIKSCHGYLIHELFSSRVREDSEYGGTSLENRSRLFLNIIKKLNNIRDFIITTRMSVYDGIPYPNGFGVKSVENDKFPAIIDLTEPIEVINKIYNQGVRLINISAGNPHYKPHITRPYDIPIKGGSPPNEHPLYGINRILNLVSLIKSHLPDDMIVMGSGYSYLRQFAGYIAAGMAHEKKVDICGFGRMALANPNFPKQIFQEGIIDKKKVCITCSKCSEFMKLGENVGCATRDPQYKK
;
A
#
# COMPACT_ATOMS: atom_id res chain seq x y z
N MET A 1 21.19 6.45 -6.41
CA MET A 1 21.82 5.16 -6.01
C MET A 1 21.96 4.27 -7.23
N ASN A 2 23.15 3.75 -7.51
CA ASN A 2 23.33 2.73 -8.54
C ASN A 2 22.95 1.36 -7.94
N LEU A 3 21.66 1.04 -7.87
CA LEU A 3 21.16 -0.26 -7.40
C LEU A 3 21.27 -1.35 -8.48
N ASN A 4 22.23 -1.23 -9.41
CA ASN A 4 22.41 -2.22 -10.47
C ASN A 4 22.95 -3.49 -9.81
N PRO A 5 22.18 -4.60 -9.74
CA PRO A 5 22.61 -5.77 -9.01
C PRO A 5 23.86 -6.35 -9.67
N LEU A 6 24.94 -6.52 -8.91
CA LEU A 6 26.06 -7.37 -9.33
C LEU A 6 25.59 -8.83 -9.45
N HIS A 7 24.54 -9.20 -8.73
CA HIS A 7 23.94 -10.54 -8.74
C HIS A 7 22.53 -10.52 -9.34
N LYS A 8 22.42 -10.88 -10.62
CA LYS A 8 21.18 -10.86 -11.42
C LYS A 8 20.37 -12.17 -11.38
N ARG A 9 20.69 -13.09 -10.48
CA ARG A 9 20.00 -14.39 -10.40
C ARG A 9 18.86 -14.38 -9.39
N PHE A 10 17.70 -14.89 -9.81
CA PHE A 10 16.56 -15.15 -8.94
C PHE A 10 16.78 -16.40 -8.08
N GLU A 11 16.49 -16.29 -6.78
CA GLU A 11 16.53 -17.39 -5.83
C GLU A 11 15.30 -17.33 -4.92
N THR A 12 14.78 -18.49 -4.54
CA THR A 12 13.68 -18.58 -3.57
C THR A 12 14.22 -18.54 -2.14
N PHE A 13 13.36 -18.19 -1.20
CA PHE A 13 13.71 -18.12 0.21
C PHE A 13 14.04 -19.52 0.77
N THR A 14 15.28 -19.70 1.21
CA THR A 14 15.83 -20.97 1.74
C THR A 14 16.44 -20.86 3.15
N TYR A 15 16.44 -19.67 3.77
CA TYR A 15 17.07 -19.42 5.07
C TYR A 15 16.38 -20.16 6.22
N LYS A 16 17.11 -21.01 6.95
CA LYS A 16 16.58 -21.84 8.05
C LYS A 16 16.64 -21.10 9.38
N ASN A 17 17.71 -20.34 9.59
CA ASN A 17 17.97 -19.53 10.78
C ASN A 17 18.38 -18.09 10.37
N LEU A 18 18.57 -17.20 11.35
CA LEU A 18 18.91 -15.80 11.09
C LEU A 18 20.30 -15.63 10.47
N ASN A 19 21.30 -16.40 10.92
CA ASN A 19 22.65 -16.37 10.35
C ASN A 19 22.66 -16.70 8.86
N ASP A 20 21.80 -17.61 8.38
CA ASP A 20 21.71 -17.93 6.95
C ASP A 20 21.29 -16.69 6.14
N LEU A 21 20.34 -15.90 6.67
CA LEU A 21 19.88 -14.67 6.04
C LEU A 21 20.97 -13.58 6.11
N GLU A 22 21.59 -13.38 7.26
CA GLU A 22 22.67 -12.40 7.45
C GLU A 22 23.86 -12.66 6.51
N LYS A 23 24.28 -13.92 6.40
CA LYS A 23 25.33 -14.33 5.46
C LYS A 23 24.96 -13.98 4.02
N LYS A 24 23.73 -14.26 3.59
CA LYS A 24 23.30 -13.95 2.23
C LYS A 24 23.14 -12.43 2.01
N VAL A 25 22.69 -11.67 2.99
CA VAL A 25 22.64 -10.20 2.95
C VAL A 25 24.05 -9.64 2.74
N ALA A 26 25.03 -10.12 3.52
CA ALA A 26 26.44 -9.71 3.41
C ALA A 26 27.07 -10.13 2.06
N GLU A 27 26.84 -11.37 1.61
CA GLU A 27 27.29 -11.88 0.31
C GLU A 27 26.80 -11.00 -0.85
N LEU A 28 25.56 -10.52 -0.77
CA LEU A 28 24.97 -9.65 -1.78
C LEU A 28 25.34 -8.17 -1.61
N GLY A 29 26.11 -7.79 -0.58
CA GLY A 29 26.49 -6.41 -0.29
C GLY A 29 25.29 -5.51 0.02
N LEU A 30 24.27 -6.04 0.70
CA LEU A 30 23.02 -5.33 1.01
C LEU A 30 23.02 -4.79 2.44
N GLU A 31 22.38 -3.64 2.64
CA GLU A 31 22.21 -3.00 3.94
C GLU A 31 20.77 -3.17 4.44
N ILE A 32 20.42 -4.39 4.84
CA ILE A 32 19.12 -4.68 5.45
C ILE A 32 19.28 -4.65 6.98
N PRO A 33 18.67 -3.68 7.69
CA PRO A 33 18.73 -3.62 9.15
C PRO A 33 18.11 -4.87 9.79
N ILE A 34 18.84 -5.51 10.71
CA ILE A 34 18.37 -6.69 11.45
C ILE A 34 18.57 -6.40 12.94
N TYR A 35 17.48 -6.46 13.71
CA TYR A 35 17.52 -6.25 15.14
C TYR A 35 16.63 -7.26 15.86
N PRO A 36 17.20 -8.31 16.48
CA PRO A 36 16.43 -9.38 17.11
C PRO A 36 15.64 -8.98 18.37
N ARG A 37 15.89 -7.78 18.90
CA ARG A 37 15.18 -7.19 20.05
C ARG A 37 13.95 -6.41 19.59
N VAL A 38 12.79 -7.07 19.63
CA VAL A 38 11.55 -6.58 19.01
C VAL A 38 10.70 -5.67 19.91
N GLU A 39 11.14 -5.36 21.13
CA GLU A 39 10.42 -4.54 22.11
C GLU A 39 10.15 -3.13 21.58
N ILE A 40 11.02 -2.61 20.71
CA ILE A 40 10.81 -1.33 20.04
C ILE A 40 9.51 -1.29 19.24
N LEU A 41 9.05 -2.44 18.73
CA LEU A 41 7.81 -2.55 17.98
C LEU A 41 6.57 -2.41 18.86
N GLN A 42 6.68 -2.57 20.18
CA GLN A 42 5.60 -2.36 21.14
C GLN A 42 5.42 -0.88 21.52
N GLN A 43 6.35 -0.01 21.13
CA GLN A 43 6.26 1.40 21.46
C GLN A 43 5.12 2.09 20.70
N LYS A 44 4.38 2.96 21.41
CA LYS A 44 3.36 3.80 20.79
C LYS A 44 3.96 4.84 19.85
N VAL A 45 3.18 5.22 18.83
CA VAL A 45 3.53 6.28 17.87
C VAL A 45 2.48 7.39 17.96
N LYS A 46 2.91 8.63 18.13
CA LYS A 46 2.02 9.79 18.22
C LYS A 46 1.88 10.45 16.85
N ILE A 47 0.64 10.65 16.41
CA ILE A 47 0.29 11.45 15.22
C ILE A 47 -0.64 12.56 15.69
N LYS A 48 -0.15 13.80 15.75
CA LYS A 48 -0.89 14.93 16.34
C LYS A 48 -1.42 14.55 17.74
N ASN A 49 -2.74 14.45 17.91
CA ASN A 49 -3.38 14.11 19.18
C ASN A 49 -3.78 12.62 19.29
N VAL A 50 -3.50 11.81 18.27
CA VAL A 50 -3.82 10.38 18.22
C VAL A 50 -2.58 9.56 18.57
N PHE A 51 -2.76 8.50 19.36
CA PHE A 51 -1.70 7.55 19.68
C PHE A 51 -2.01 6.19 19.06
N ILE A 52 -1.13 5.73 18.16
CA ILE A 52 -1.14 4.35 17.71
C ILE A 52 -0.46 3.49 18.78
N PRO A 53 -1.09 2.42 19.28
CA PRO A 53 -0.61 1.66 20.45
C PRO A 53 0.76 1.01 20.29
N ASN A 54 1.13 0.64 19.06
CA ASN A 54 2.38 -0.02 18.74
C ASN A 54 2.81 0.29 17.30
N ARG A 55 4.04 -0.08 16.91
CA ARG A 55 4.60 0.22 15.59
C ARG A 55 4.18 -0.77 14.50
N LEU A 56 3.23 -1.67 14.75
CA LEU A 56 2.80 -2.66 13.76
C LEU A 56 1.47 -2.27 13.13
N ALA A 57 1.40 -2.39 11.80
CA ALA A 57 0.22 -2.04 11.04
C ALA A 57 -0.16 -3.10 10.01
N ILE A 58 -1.46 -3.20 9.73
CA ILE A 58 -1.99 -3.97 8.59
C ILE A 58 -2.06 -3.06 7.37
N GLN A 59 -1.43 -3.48 6.27
CA GLN A 59 -1.48 -2.74 4.99
C GLN A 59 -2.83 -2.95 4.29
N PRO A 60 -3.30 -1.98 3.48
CA PRO A 60 -4.54 -2.12 2.74
C PRO A 60 -4.37 -3.19 1.66
N MET A 61 -5.14 -4.26 1.82
CA MET A 61 -5.15 -5.44 0.95
C MET A 61 -6.60 -5.71 0.54
N GLU A 62 -6.90 -5.53 -0.74
CA GLU A 62 -8.22 -5.78 -1.32
C GLU A 62 -8.63 -7.25 -1.10
N GLY A 63 -9.86 -7.43 -0.63
CA GLY A 63 -10.49 -8.74 -0.39
C GLY A 63 -11.34 -9.21 -1.57
N PHE A 64 -11.83 -8.28 -2.40
CA PHE A 64 -12.87 -8.55 -3.41
C PHE A 64 -14.01 -9.39 -2.84
N ASP A 65 -14.45 -9.05 -1.64
CA ASP A 65 -15.36 -9.85 -0.83
C ASP A 65 -16.59 -9.06 -0.34
N ALA A 66 -16.84 -7.91 -0.97
CA ALA A 66 -18.05 -7.12 -0.82
C ALA A 66 -19.21 -7.71 -1.65
N ASP A 67 -20.43 -7.32 -1.31
CA ASP A 67 -21.60 -7.57 -2.15
C ASP A 67 -21.52 -6.73 -3.45
N LEU A 68 -22.36 -7.00 -4.45
CA LEU A 68 -22.27 -6.38 -5.78
C LEU A 68 -22.51 -4.85 -5.78
N ASP A 69 -23.23 -4.36 -4.77
CA ASP A 69 -23.43 -2.93 -4.49
C ASP A 69 -22.23 -2.29 -3.75
N GLY A 70 -21.21 -3.07 -3.41
CA GLY A 70 -20.03 -2.66 -2.66
C GLY A 70 -20.23 -2.63 -1.14
N THR A 71 -21.34 -3.16 -0.64
CA THR A 71 -21.61 -3.32 0.81
C THR A 71 -20.69 -4.39 1.42
N PRO A 72 -20.15 -4.20 2.64
CA PRO A 72 -19.37 -5.24 3.32
C PRO A 72 -20.13 -6.57 3.49
N GLY A 73 -19.61 -7.63 2.88
CA GLY A 73 -20.17 -8.97 2.96
C GLY A 73 -19.64 -9.79 4.14
N LYS A 74 -20.12 -11.03 4.28
CA LYS A 74 -19.69 -11.95 5.35
C LYS A 74 -18.17 -12.16 5.41
N LEU A 75 -17.53 -12.27 4.24
CA LEU A 75 -16.08 -12.47 4.14
C LEU A 75 -15.30 -11.18 4.46
N THR A 76 -15.85 -10.00 4.15
CA THR A 76 -15.30 -8.71 4.61
C THR A 76 -15.27 -8.65 6.14
N PHE A 77 -16.39 -8.94 6.82
CA PHE A 77 -16.45 -8.98 8.30
C PHE A 77 -15.44 -9.98 8.87
N ARG A 78 -15.37 -11.20 8.32
CA ARG A 78 -14.42 -12.22 8.74
C ARG A 78 -12.96 -11.76 8.59
N ARG A 79 -12.62 -11.06 7.51
CA ARG A 79 -11.25 -10.58 7.26
C ARG A 79 -10.84 -9.53 8.29
N TYR A 80 -11.69 -8.53 8.54
CA TYR A 80 -11.38 -7.51 9.55
C TYR A 80 -11.47 -8.02 10.99
N GLU A 81 -12.32 -9.02 11.29
CA GLU A 81 -12.26 -9.75 12.57
C GLU A 81 -10.88 -10.37 12.78
N ARG A 82 -10.36 -11.07 11.76
CA ARG A 82 -9.04 -11.72 11.82
C ARG A 82 -7.93 -10.70 12.05
N TYR A 83 -7.94 -9.59 11.31
CA TYR A 83 -6.97 -8.51 11.50
C TYR A 83 -7.06 -7.88 12.89
N ALA A 84 -8.26 -7.57 13.36
CA ALA A 84 -8.51 -7.00 14.68
C ALA A 84 -8.01 -7.90 15.82
N LYS A 85 -8.18 -9.22 15.70
CA LYS A 85 -7.64 -10.19 16.65
C LYS A 85 -6.10 -10.21 16.69
N GLY A 86 -5.42 -9.66 15.69
CA GLY A 86 -3.97 -9.76 15.52
C GLY A 86 -3.13 -8.93 16.49
N GLY A 87 -3.66 -7.82 17.00
CA GLY A 87 -2.96 -6.92 17.93
C GLY A 87 -2.10 -5.83 17.28
N ALA A 88 -2.20 -5.62 15.96
CA ALA A 88 -1.60 -4.45 15.31
C ALA A 88 -2.30 -3.16 15.80
N GLY A 89 -1.54 -2.10 16.06
CA GLY A 89 -2.08 -0.84 16.54
C GLY A 89 -2.83 -0.03 15.47
N LEU A 90 -2.50 -0.26 14.20
CA LEU A 90 -3.14 0.39 13.05
C LEU A 90 -3.66 -0.66 12.06
N ILE A 91 -4.94 -0.56 11.69
CA ILE A 91 -5.54 -1.34 10.61
C ILE A 91 -5.93 -0.40 9.49
N TRP A 92 -5.24 -0.54 8.36
CA TRP A 92 -5.52 0.21 7.15
C TRP A 92 -6.45 -0.62 6.27
N PHE A 93 -7.71 -0.20 6.16
CA PHE A 93 -8.73 -0.83 5.35
C PHE A 93 -8.36 -0.71 3.87
N GLU A 94 -8.79 -1.70 3.10
CA GLU A 94 -8.50 -1.81 1.68
C GLU A 94 -8.96 -0.59 0.87
N ALA A 95 -8.55 -0.58 -0.40
CA ALA A 95 -9.06 0.39 -1.35
C ALA A 95 -10.58 0.26 -1.51
N THR A 96 -11.28 1.28 -1.03
CA THR A 96 -12.73 1.45 -1.11
C THR A 96 -13.01 2.51 -2.17
N ALA A 97 -13.81 2.16 -3.16
CA ALA A 97 -14.14 3.07 -4.25
C ALA A 97 -14.99 4.24 -3.75
N ILE A 98 -14.72 5.42 -4.27
CA ILE A 98 -15.47 6.65 -3.95
C ILE A 98 -16.83 6.72 -4.66
N ASN A 99 -16.98 6.02 -5.78
CA ASN A 99 -18.23 5.87 -6.50
C ASN A 99 -18.28 4.52 -7.22
N HIS A 100 -19.44 4.15 -7.74
CA HIS A 100 -19.66 2.84 -8.36
C HIS A 100 -18.77 2.59 -9.59
N ASP A 101 -18.58 3.61 -10.43
CA ASP A 101 -17.82 3.52 -11.69
C ASP A 101 -16.29 3.57 -11.47
N CYS A 102 -15.85 3.88 -10.26
CA CYS A 102 -14.45 3.88 -9.81
C CYS A 102 -13.93 2.50 -9.40
N ARG A 103 -14.72 1.43 -9.49
CA ARG A 103 -14.36 0.12 -8.93
C ARG A 103 -13.44 -0.68 -9.86
N SER A 104 -12.42 -1.35 -9.31
CA SER A 104 -11.54 -2.28 -10.03
C SER A 104 -12.08 -3.70 -10.09
N ASN A 105 -13.13 -3.99 -9.33
CA ASN A 105 -13.81 -5.27 -9.30
C ASN A 105 -15.27 -5.04 -8.82
N PRO A 106 -16.28 -5.76 -9.34
CA PRO A 106 -17.66 -5.68 -8.83
C PRO A 106 -17.82 -5.97 -7.33
N HIS A 107 -16.89 -6.72 -6.72
CA HIS A 107 -16.83 -7.02 -5.29
C HIS A 107 -15.85 -6.12 -4.51
N GLN A 108 -15.39 -5.01 -5.10
CA GLN A 108 -14.67 -3.97 -4.35
C GLN A 108 -15.65 -3.20 -3.47
N LEU A 109 -15.24 -2.91 -2.24
CA LEU A 109 -16.00 -2.04 -1.34
C LEU A 109 -16.27 -0.68 -1.98
N LEU A 110 -17.46 -0.15 -1.71
CA LEU A 110 -17.89 1.18 -2.07
C LEU A 110 -18.18 1.96 -0.79
N ILE A 111 -17.86 3.24 -0.73
CA ILE A 111 -18.35 4.13 0.33
C ILE A 111 -19.50 5.00 -0.22
N SER A 112 -20.70 4.79 0.30
CA SER A 112 -21.88 5.54 -0.10
C SER A 112 -22.86 5.72 1.05
N GLU A 113 -23.82 6.64 0.90
CA GLU A 113 -24.82 6.87 1.93
C GLU A 113 -25.69 5.62 2.12
N GLU A 114 -26.00 4.92 1.02
CA GLU A 114 -26.83 3.72 0.99
C GLU A 114 -26.25 2.57 1.82
N ASN A 115 -24.92 2.40 1.81
CA ASN A 115 -24.24 1.33 2.56
C ASN A 115 -23.54 1.80 3.85
N SER A 116 -23.64 3.10 4.17
CA SER A 116 -22.98 3.72 5.33
C SER A 116 -23.29 3.02 6.65
N LYS A 117 -24.54 2.57 6.85
CA LYS A 117 -24.95 1.82 8.04
C LYS A 117 -24.17 0.52 8.19
N LYS A 118 -23.98 -0.24 7.11
CA LYS A 118 -23.27 -1.52 7.15
C LYS A 118 -21.76 -1.33 7.31
N LEU A 119 -21.20 -0.28 6.69
CA LEU A 119 -19.82 0.13 6.95
C LEU A 119 -19.61 0.53 8.41
N LYS A 120 -20.54 1.26 9.01
CA LYS A 120 -20.49 1.61 10.44
C LYS A 120 -20.53 0.39 11.34
N GLU A 121 -21.39 -0.60 11.02
CA GLU A 121 -21.37 -1.89 11.71
C GLU A 121 -20.00 -2.58 11.60
N LEU A 122 -19.38 -2.61 10.41
CA LEU A 122 -18.06 -3.19 10.20
C LEU A 122 -16.98 -2.48 11.01
N VAL A 123 -16.98 -1.14 11.03
CA VAL A 123 -16.00 -0.33 11.74
C VAL A 123 -16.11 -0.53 13.24
N SER A 124 -17.31 -0.42 13.82
CA SER A 124 -17.54 -0.66 15.25
C SER A 124 -17.15 -2.09 15.64
N PHE A 125 -17.57 -3.08 14.87
CA PHE A 125 -17.22 -4.48 15.09
C PHE A 125 -15.70 -4.71 15.09
N THR A 126 -15.00 -4.14 14.11
CA THR A 126 -13.53 -4.24 14.00
C THR A 126 -12.85 -3.57 15.18
N ARG A 127 -13.27 -2.35 15.54
CA ARG A 127 -12.73 -1.56 16.65
C ARG A 127 -12.88 -2.31 17.98
N ASP A 128 -14.07 -2.81 18.28
CA ASP A 128 -14.36 -3.53 19.52
C ASP A 128 -13.44 -4.75 19.71
N ILE A 129 -13.27 -5.55 18.66
CA ILE A 129 -12.42 -6.74 18.69
C ILE A 129 -10.94 -6.35 18.83
N CYS A 130 -10.53 -5.29 18.14
CA CYS A 130 -9.14 -4.84 18.15
C CYS A 130 -8.76 -4.27 19.51
N ASN A 131 -9.59 -3.39 20.09
CA ASN A 131 -9.40 -2.82 21.41
C ASN A 131 -9.37 -3.91 22.50
N LYS A 132 -10.27 -4.91 22.43
CA LYS A 132 -10.23 -6.08 23.33
C LYS A 132 -8.93 -6.86 23.19
N SER A 133 -8.41 -7.00 21.97
CA SER A 133 -7.17 -7.73 21.71
C SER A 133 -5.94 -6.96 22.20
N LEU A 134 -5.90 -5.64 21.99
CA LEU A 134 -4.84 -4.74 22.45
C LEU A 134 -4.80 -4.67 23.98
N LYS A 135 -5.96 -4.53 24.65
CA LYS A 135 -6.04 -4.55 26.12
C LYS A 135 -5.51 -5.85 26.72
N LYS A 136 -5.83 -7.00 26.11
CA LYS A 136 -5.28 -8.31 26.53
C LYS A 136 -3.76 -8.42 26.38
N LEU A 137 -3.17 -7.61 25.50
CA LEU A 137 -1.73 -7.52 25.29
C LEU A 137 -1.06 -6.43 26.16
N GLY A 138 -1.83 -5.74 27.01
CA GLY A 138 -1.32 -4.71 27.90
C GLY A 138 -1.21 -3.31 27.28
N PHE A 139 -1.78 -3.08 26.09
CA PHE A 139 -1.83 -1.74 25.50
C PHE A 139 -3.00 -0.93 26.06
N GLU A 140 -2.73 0.34 26.36
CA GLU A 140 -3.72 1.28 26.92
C GLU A 140 -4.50 2.05 25.85
N ASN A 141 -3.84 2.36 24.73
CA ASN A 141 -4.46 3.11 23.64
C ASN A 141 -5.32 2.20 22.75
N GLU A 142 -6.35 2.78 22.15
CA GLU A 142 -7.20 2.11 21.18
C GLU A 142 -6.52 1.94 19.82
N CYS A 143 -7.00 0.99 19.03
CA CYS A 143 -6.57 0.85 17.65
C CYS A 143 -6.96 2.07 16.80
N VAL A 144 -6.17 2.31 15.76
CA VAL A 144 -6.46 3.31 14.73
C VAL A 144 -6.94 2.59 13.47
N LEU A 145 -8.06 3.04 12.91
CA LEU A 145 -8.68 2.51 11.70
C LEU A 145 -8.68 3.58 10.60
N ILE A 146 -7.98 3.31 9.50
CA ILE A 146 -7.90 4.22 8.35
C ILE A 146 -8.52 3.56 7.13
N ILE A 147 -9.38 4.26 6.38
CA ILE A 147 -9.94 3.77 5.11
C ILE A 147 -9.20 4.35 3.91
N GLN A 148 -8.84 3.49 2.95
CA GLN A 148 -8.20 3.93 1.71
C GLN A 148 -9.25 4.26 0.64
N LEU A 149 -9.49 5.54 0.41
CA LEU A 149 -10.38 6.02 -0.65
C LEU A 149 -9.67 5.96 -2.01
N ASN A 150 -10.36 5.40 -3.01
CA ASN A 150 -9.77 5.04 -4.29
C ASN A 150 -10.64 5.42 -5.49
N HIS A 151 -9.98 5.88 -6.55
CA HIS A 151 -10.49 5.86 -7.92
C HIS A 151 -9.63 4.91 -8.74
N SER A 152 -10.23 3.81 -9.24
CA SER A 152 -9.43 2.72 -9.82
C SER A 152 -8.73 3.09 -11.13
N GLY A 153 -9.21 4.14 -11.80
CA GLY A 153 -8.58 4.71 -12.99
C GLY A 153 -8.48 3.66 -14.09
N ARG A 154 -7.26 3.45 -14.61
CA ARG A 154 -7.00 2.42 -15.63
C ARG A 154 -7.40 0.99 -15.22
N TYR A 155 -7.69 0.76 -13.94
CA TYR A 155 -8.12 -0.53 -13.42
C TYR A 155 -9.62 -0.64 -13.21
N CYS A 156 -10.40 0.38 -13.55
CA CYS A 156 -11.86 0.34 -13.47
C CYS A 156 -12.47 -0.82 -14.27
N VAL A 157 -13.56 -1.37 -13.71
CA VAL A 157 -14.42 -2.41 -14.29
C VAL A 157 -15.85 -1.90 -14.19
N ARG A 158 -16.51 -1.73 -15.35
CA ARG A 158 -17.87 -1.20 -15.47
C ARG A 158 -18.78 -2.25 -16.07
N ASN A 159 -19.93 -2.52 -15.45
CA ASN A 159 -20.89 -3.55 -15.91
C ASN A 159 -20.20 -4.89 -16.24
N SER A 160 -19.28 -5.32 -15.36
CA SER A 160 -18.46 -6.53 -15.52
C SER A 160 -17.51 -6.55 -16.74
N LYS A 161 -17.39 -5.45 -17.48
CA LYS A 161 -16.43 -5.28 -18.58
C LYS A 161 -15.23 -4.45 -18.11
N LYS A 162 -14.02 -4.81 -18.56
CA LYS A 162 -12.83 -3.98 -18.34
C LYS A 162 -13.08 -2.62 -19.01
N TYR A 163 -13.07 -1.55 -18.22
CA TYR A 163 -13.32 -0.20 -18.72
C TYR A 163 -12.33 0.78 -18.09
N PRO A 164 -11.21 1.07 -18.77
CA PRO A 164 -10.19 1.94 -18.19
C PRO A 164 -10.62 3.41 -18.33
N ILE A 165 -10.60 4.14 -17.21
CA ILE A 165 -10.62 5.61 -17.19
C ILE A 165 -9.20 6.05 -16.87
N ARG A 166 -8.47 6.63 -17.83
CA ARG A 166 -7.02 6.86 -17.69
C ARG A 166 -6.73 8.35 -17.59
N ALA A 167 -5.72 8.74 -16.83
CA ALA A 167 -5.16 10.08 -16.90
C ALA A 167 -4.47 10.34 -18.25
N TYR A 168 -3.80 9.34 -18.82
CA TYR A 168 -3.14 9.40 -20.13
C TYR A 168 -2.83 8.00 -20.67
N HIS A 169 -2.34 7.92 -21.91
CA HIS A 169 -1.90 6.67 -22.52
C HIS A 169 -0.47 6.31 -22.08
N ASN A 170 -0.32 5.25 -21.30
CA ASN A 170 0.97 4.69 -20.88
C ASN A 170 1.14 3.30 -21.50
N VAL A 171 2.05 3.17 -22.45
CA VAL A 171 2.21 1.98 -23.29
C VAL A 171 2.53 0.73 -22.44
N GLU A 172 3.44 0.87 -21.48
CA GLU A 172 3.87 -0.21 -20.61
C GLU A 172 2.71 -0.80 -19.81
N LEU A 173 1.92 0.08 -19.18
CA LEU A 173 0.79 -0.32 -18.36
C LEU A 173 -0.43 -0.76 -19.19
N ASN A 174 -0.61 -0.23 -20.39
CA ASN A 174 -1.64 -0.67 -21.34
C ASN A 174 -1.36 -2.11 -21.79
N ASN A 175 -0.14 -2.37 -22.25
CA ASN A 175 0.31 -3.71 -22.66
C ASN A 175 0.18 -4.73 -21.52
N ALA A 176 0.56 -4.35 -20.29
CA ALA A 176 0.43 -5.20 -19.11
C ALA A 176 -1.02 -5.65 -18.83
N LYS A 177 -2.00 -4.86 -19.23
CA LYS A 177 -3.43 -5.15 -19.09
C LYS A 177 -4.06 -5.78 -20.33
N GLY A 178 -3.32 -5.88 -21.43
CA GLY A 178 -3.84 -6.27 -22.73
C GLY A 178 -4.85 -5.26 -23.28
N LEU A 179 -4.57 -3.96 -23.08
CA LEU A 179 -5.39 -2.85 -23.56
C LEU A 179 -4.66 -2.13 -24.70
N SER A 180 -5.42 -1.71 -25.70
CA SER A 180 -4.98 -0.79 -26.74
C SER A 180 -5.31 0.66 -26.37
N ASP A 181 -4.91 1.61 -27.22
CA ASP A 181 -5.29 3.01 -27.08
C ASP A 181 -6.74 3.30 -27.49
N LYS A 182 -7.41 2.36 -28.16
CA LYS A 182 -8.83 2.47 -28.52
C LYS A 182 -9.77 2.04 -27.37
N ASP A 183 -9.23 1.40 -26.34
CA ASP A 183 -10.04 0.89 -25.22
C ASP A 183 -10.32 1.97 -24.18
N GLY A 184 -11.55 2.09 -23.71
CA GLY A 184 -11.92 3.09 -22.69
C GLY A 184 -11.66 4.53 -23.13
N ARG A 185 -11.34 5.43 -22.18
CA ARG A 185 -11.12 6.85 -22.48
C ARG A 185 -10.15 7.52 -21.51
N VAL A 186 -9.63 8.66 -21.96
CA VAL A 186 -8.91 9.61 -21.11
C VAL A 186 -9.92 10.45 -20.32
N VAL A 187 -9.68 10.64 -19.03
CA VAL A 187 -10.51 11.50 -18.15
C VAL A 187 -10.30 12.97 -18.52
N SER A 188 -11.36 13.79 -18.50
CA SER A 188 -11.25 15.22 -18.80
C SER A 188 -10.81 16.04 -17.58
N ASP A 189 -10.31 17.25 -17.79
CA ASP A 189 -9.93 18.15 -16.69
C ASP A 189 -11.13 18.57 -15.83
N GLU A 190 -12.31 18.73 -16.45
CA GLU A 190 -13.56 19.00 -15.74
C GLU A 190 -13.96 17.83 -14.84
N GLU A 191 -13.87 16.59 -15.33
CA GLU A 191 -14.13 15.41 -14.51
C GLU A 191 -13.13 15.30 -13.35
N LEU A 192 -11.84 15.56 -13.60
CA LEU A 192 -10.81 15.57 -12.55
C LEU A 192 -11.13 16.64 -11.48
N LYS A 193 -11.59 17.82 -11.89
CA LYS A 193 -11.98 18.89 -10.95
C LYS A 193 -13.17 18.49 -10.08
N GLN A 194 -14.19 17.85 -10.66
CA GLN A 194 -15.37 17.37 -9.94
C GLN A 194 -15.03 16.29 -8.90
N LEU A 195 -13.99 15.48 -9.16
CA LEU A 195 -13.52 14.48 -8.20
C LEU A 195 -13.13 15.11 -6.86
N GLU A 196 -12.58 16.33 -6.84
CA GLU A 196 -12.17 16.98 -5.59
C GLU A 196 -13.30 17.02 -4.55
N ASP A 197 -14.51 17.42 -4.96
CA ASP A 197 -15.65 17.55 -4.06
C ASP A 197 -16.22 16.18 -3.66
N ILE A 198 -16.15 15.19 -4.56
CA ILE A 198 -16.48 13.80 -4.23
C ILE A 198 -15.58 13.28 -3.12
N TRP A 199 -14.27 13.54 -3.18
CA TRP A 199 -13.35 13.13 -2.10
C TRP A 199 -13.69 13.80 -0.76
N VAL A 200 -14.09 15.08 -0.77
CA VAL A 200 -14.55 15.79 0.45
C VAL A 200 -15.80 15.12 1.02
N GLN A 201 -16.80 14.85 0.18
CA GLN A 201 -18.03 14.17 0.58
C GLN A 201 -17.73 12.79 1.19
N LYS A 202 -16.94 11.96 0.50
CA LYS A 202 -16.62 10.59 0.96
C LYS A 202 -15.73 10.58 2.20
N THR A 203 -14.86 11.57 2.35
CA THR A 203 -14.08 11.74 3.58
C THR A 203 -14.95 12.11 4.76
N THR A 204 -15.92 13.01 4.56
CA THR A 204 -16.88 13.40 5.60
C THR A 204 -17.73 12.21 6.03
N LEU A 205 -18.19 11.41 5.06
CA LEU A 205 -18.92 10.17 5.33
C LEU A 205 -18.06 9.15 6.09
N ALA A 206 -16.80 8.95 5.70
CA ALA A 206 -15.88 8.06 6.41
C ALA A 206 -15.68 8.46 7.88
N LYS A 207 -15.56 9.77 8.16
CA LYS A 207 -15.51 10.28 9.52
C LYS A 207 -16.80 9.96 10.29
N ASN A 208 -17.97 10.21 9.69
CA ASN A 208 -19.27 9.96 10.34
C ASN A 208 -19.54 8.46 10.59
N ILE A 209 -18.97 7.59 9.76
CA ILE A 209 -19.01 6.13 9.93
C ILE A 209 -18.17 5.68 11.14
N GLY A 210 -17.16 6.44 11.55
CA GLY A 210 -16.35 6.19 12.75
C GLY A 210 -14.92 5.70 12.46
N PHE A 211 -14.42 5.89 11.24
CA PHE A 211 -12.98 5.76 10.99
C PHE A 211 -12.21 6.84 11.77
N ASP A 212 -10.90 6.64 11.97
CA ASP A 212 -10.00 7.64 12.56
C ASP A 212 -9.31 8.49 11.49
N GLY A 213 -9.32 8.01 10.24
CA GLY A 213 -8.73 8.73 9.12
C GLY A 213 -9.07 8.17 7.74
N VAL A 214 -8.68 8.95 6.73
CA VAL A 214 -8.72 8.57 5.32
C VAL A 214 -7.34 8.61 4.70
N ASP A 215 -7.12 7.67 3.80
CA ASP A 215 -6.04 7.64 2.85
C ASP A 215 -6.53 8.01 1.46
N ILE A 216 -5.94 9.05 0.88
CA ILE A 216 -6.12 9.41 -0.52
C ILE A 216 -5.13 8.58 -1.33
N LYS A 217 -5.59 7.45 -1.87
CA LYS A 217 -4.71 6.46 -2.51
C LYS A 217 -3.94 7.05 -3.69
N SER A 218 -2.62 7.11 -3.58
CA SER A 218 -1.72 7.67 -4.60
C SER A 218 -0.59 6.71 -4.98
N CYS A 219 -0.89 5.41 -5.03
CA CYS A 219 0.07 4.35 -5.32
C CYS A 219 -0.28 3.52 -6.56
N HIS A 220 0.68 2.73 -7.04
CA HIS A 220 0.45 1.54 -7.89
C HIS A 220 -0.20 1.78 -9.27
N GLY A 221 -0.13 3.01 -9.80
CA GLY A 221 -0.72 3.34 -11.12
C GLY A 221 -2.24 3.50 -11.13
N TYR A 222 -2.87 3.64 -9.96
CA TYR A 222 -4.25 4.12 -9.83
C TYR A 222 -4.33 5.61 -10.20
N LEU A 223 -5.54 6.17 -10.39
CA LEU A 223 -5.74 7.46 -11.07
C LEU A 223 -4.82 8.59 -10.55
N ILE A 224 -4.76 8.81 -9.24
CA ILE A 224 -3.93 9.87 -8.66
C ILE A 224 -2.44 9.63 -8.91
N HIS A 225 -1.96 8.39 -8.73
CA HIS A 225 -0.57 8.05 -9.02
C HIS A 225 -0.25 8.19 -10.51
N GLU A 226 -1.20 7.83 -11.37
CA GLU A 226 -1.05 7.94 -12.82
C GLU A 226 -0.83 9.40 -13.24
N LEU A 227 -1.59 10.35 -12.66
CA LEU A 227 -1.39 11.78 -12.88
C LEU A 227 0.01 12.27 -12.53
N PHE A 228 0.65 11.72 -11.48
CA PHE A 228 2.05 12.09 -11.18
C PHE A 228 3.01 11.78 -12.32
N SER A 229 2.66 10.89 -13.25
CA SER A 229 3.48 10.53 -14.41
C SER A 229 2.94 11.05 -15.75
N SER A 230 1.87 11.87 -15.76
CA SER A 230 1.15 12.30 -16.98
C SER A 230 1.85 13.40 -17.79
N ARG A 231 3.18 13.29 -17.99
CA ARG A 231 3.97 14.31 -18.70
C ARG A 231 3.57 14.53 -20.15
N VAL A 232 3.03 13.49 -20.78
CA VAL A 232 2.55 13.51 -22.17
C VAL A 232 1.09 13.96 -22.31
N ARG A 233 0.43 14.32 -21.19
CA ARG A 233 -0.91 14.93 -21.21
C ARG A 233 -0.77 16.44 -21.40
N GLU A 234 -0.48 16.84 -22.64
CA GLU A 234 -0.34 18.25 -23.04
C GLU A 234 -1.67 18.99 -22.97
N ASP A 235 -1.62 20.33 -22.93
CA ASP A 235 -2.79 21.22 -22.87
C ASP A 235 -3.80 20.91 -21.74
N SER A 236 -3.29 20.49 -20.58
CA SER A 236 -4.09 20.12 -19.41
C SER A 236 -3.63 20.80 -18.13
N GLU A 237 -4.59 21.21 -17.29
CA GLU A 237 -4.35 21.74 -15.95
C GLU A 237 -3.83 20.66 -14.97
N TYR A 238 -4.03 19.38 -15.33
CA TYR A 238 -3.69 18.18 -14.55
C TYR A 238 -2.62 17.30 -15.22
N GLY A 239 -1.86 17.87 -16.16
CA GLY A 239 -0.87 17.14 -16.96
C GLY A 239 0.32 18.00 -17.38
N GLY A 240 1.15 17.43 -18.26
CA GLY A 240 2.28 18.13 -18.86
C GLY A 240 3.57 18.04 -18.04
N THR A 241 4.57 18.79 -18.46
CA THR A 241 5.93 18.73 -17.87
C THR A 241 5.99 19.27 -16.43
N SER A 242 5.05 20.13 -16.05
CA SER A 242 4.97 20.70 -14.70
C SER A 242 4.54 19.67 -13.66
N LEU A 243 5.34 19.50 -12.60
CA LEU A 243 4.93 18.72 -11.43
C LEU A 243 3.75 19.36 -10.70
N GLU A 244 3.63 20.69 -10.73
CA GLU A 244 2.50 21.39 -10.12
C GLU A 244 1.19 20.96 -10.76
N ASN A 245 1.11 20.94 -12.09
CA ASN A 245 -0.09 20.48 -12.80
C ASN A 245 -0.37 19.00 -12.53
N ARG A 246 0.64 18.13 -12.69
CA ARG A 246 0.50 16.69 -12.47
C ARG A 246 0.09 16.30 -11.05
N SER A 247 0.46 17.12 -10.06
CA SER A 247 0.08 16.91 -8.65
C SER A 247 -1.15 17.72 -8.20
N ARG A 248 -1.72 18.56 -9.08
CA ARG A 248 -2.78 19.52 -8.76
C ARG A 248 -3.99 18.89 -8.10
N LEU A 249 -4.56 17.83 -8.70
CA LEU A 249 -5.72 17.13 -8.15
C LEU A 249 -5.44 16.64 -6.72
N PHE A 250 -4.30 15.98 -6.53
CA PHE A 250 -3.92 15.43 -5.23
C PHE A 250 -3.78 16.51 -4.17
N LEU A 251 -3.06 17.60 -4.49
CA LEU A 251 -2.84 18.71 -3.57
C LEU A 251 -4.12 19.50 -3.29
N ASN A 252 -5.02 19.64 -4.26
CA ASN A 252 -6.31 20.30 -4.08
C ASN A 252 -7.23 19.48 -3.18
N ILE A 253 -7.29 18.15 -3.36
CA ILE A 253 -8.03 17.25 -2.46
C ILE A 253 -7.53 17.43 -1.03
N ILE A 254 -6.22 17.28 -0.78
CA ILE A 254 -5.67 17.41 0.58
C ILE A 254 -5.97 18.80 1.16
N LYS A 255 -5.77 19.87 0.38
CA LYS A 255 -6.07 21.24 0.80
C LYS A 255 -7.54 21.41 1.20
N LYS A 256 -8.49 20.89 0.43
CA LYS A 256 -9.94 20.96 0.75
C LYS A 256 -10.27 20.18 2.03
N LEU A 257 -9.57 19.08 2.29
CA LEU A 257 -9.78 18.24 3.48
C LEU A 257 -9.20 18.83 4.77
N ASN A 258 -8.33 19.83 4.70
CA ASN A 258 -7.71 20.45 5.88
C ASN A 258 -8.70 21.06 6.88
N ASN A 259 -9.93 21.37 6.43
CA ASN A 259 -10.99 21.88 7.31
C ASN A 259 -11.60 20.79 8.21
N ILE A 260 -11.36 19.51 7.91
CA ILE A 260 -11.88 18.38 8.70
C ILE A 260 -10.97 18.17 9.92
N ARG A 261 -11.34 18.79 11.03
CA ARG A 261 -10.62 18.66 12.32
C ARG A 261 -10.76 17.26 12.91
N ASP A 262 -9.84 16.90 13.80
CA ASP A 262 -9.87 15.66 14.58
C ASP A 262 -10.05 14.38 13.74
N PHE A 263 -9.42 14.37 12.57
CA PHE A 263 -9.47 13.25 11.63
C PHE A 263 -8.15 13.16 10.87
N ILE A 264 -7.59 11.96 10.75
CA ILE A 264 -6.30 11.76 10.09
C ILE A 264 -6.50 11.84 8.57
N ILE A 265 -5.88 12.82 7.94
CA ILE A 265 -5.71 12.87 6.48
C ILE A 265 -4.30 12.35 6.17
N THR A 266 -4.22 11.30 5.35
CA THR A 266 -2.97 10.62 4.99
C THR A 266 -3.00 10.17 3.53
N THR A 267 -1.88 9.63 3.05
CA THR A 267 -1.82 8.97 1.75
C THR A 267 -0.93 7.73 1.82
N ARG A 268 -1.32 6.69 1.08
CA ARG A 268 -0.38 5.68 0.61
C ARG A 268 0.14 6.06 -0.76
N MET A 269 1.42 6.38 -0.85
CA MET A 269 2.08 6.89 -2.06
C MET A 269 3.10 5.90 -2.59
N SER A 270 3.10 5.65 -3.90
CA SER A 270 4.26 5.03 -4.55
C SER A 270 5.26 6.11 -4.91
N VAL A 271 6.46 6.05 -4.33
CA VAL A 271 7.51 7.05 -4.54
C VAL A 271 8.44 6.69 -5.69
N TYR A 272 8.25 5.53 -6.29
CA TYR A 272 9.03 4.99 -7.40
C TYR A 272 8.23 3.88 -8.05
N ASP A 273 8.04 3.88 -9.37
CA ASP A 273 7.36 2.79 -10.09
C ASP A 273 8.29 1.92 -10.96
N GLY A 274 9.48 2.44 -11.29
CA GLY A 274 10.49 1.82 -12.15
C GLY A 274 10.20 1.87 -13.63
N ILE A 275 9.13 2.54 -14.07
CA ILE A 275 8.82 2.77 -15.48
C ILE A 275 9.76 3.87 -16.00
N PRO A 276 10.40 3.71 -17.17
CA PRO A 276 11.24 4.77 -17.73
C PRO A 276 10.50 6.10 -17.95
N TYR A 277 11.26 7.19 -17.89
CA TYR A 277 10.79 8.51 -18.30
C TYR A 277 10.31 8.47 -19.77
N PRO A 278 9.24 9.20 -20.17
CA PRO A 278 8.45 10.14 -19.38
C PRO A 278 7.31 9.52 -18.55
N ASN A 279 7.10 8.21 -18.69
CA ASN A 279 5.91 7.48 -18.23
C ASN A 279 5.98 7.00 -16.76
N GLY A 280 7.11 7.18 -16.08
CA GLY A 280 7.29 6.81 -14.67
C GLY A 280 7.29 7.98 -13.70
N PHE A 281 7.03 7.67 -12.43
CA PHE A 281 7.15 8.59 -11.29
C PHE A 281 8.25 8.12 -10.32
N GLY A 282 9.02 9.08 -9.81
CA GLY A 282 10.20 8.80 -8.98
C GLY A 282 11.42 8.30 -9.78
N VAL A 283 11.53 8.67 -11.05
CA VAL A 283 12.54 8.16 -11.99
C VAL A 283 13.29 9.30 -12.67
N LYS A 284 14.56 9.05 -13.01
CA LYS A 284 15.42 10.03 -13.67
C LYS A 284 15.04 10.17 -15.15
N SER A 285 15.13 11.38 -15.69
CA SER A 285 15.03 11.61 -17.14
C SER A 285 16.35 11.19 -17.81
N VAL A 286 16.36 9.98 -18.38
CA VAL A 286 17.50 9.41 -19.11
C VAL A 286 16.99 8.82 -20.41
N GLU A 287 17.65 9.17 -21.51
CA GLU A 287 17.32 8.64 -22.83
C GLU A 287 17.58 7.13 -22.90
N ASN A 288 16.65 6.37 -23.47
CA ASN A 288 16.75 4.91 -23.63
C ASN A 288 16.96 4.13 -22.31
N ASP A 289 16.52 4.68 -21.17
CA ASP A 289 16.55 3.96 -19.90
C ASP A 289 15.70 2.68 -19.97
N LYS A 290 16.10 1.66 -19.23
CA LYS A 290 15.44 0.34 -19.22
C LYS A 290 14.75 0.13 -17.89
N PHE A 291 13.69 -0.66 -17.92
CA PHE A 291 13.09 -1.14 -16.68
C PHE A 291 14.07 -2.07 -15.92
N PRO A 292 14.24 -1.93 -14.59
CA PRO A 292 13.72 -0.86 -13.76
C PRO A 292 14.54 0.43 -13.91
N ALA A 293 13.85 1.55 -14.14
CA ALA A 293 14.48 2.85 -14.40
C ALA A 293 15.33 3.37 -13.23
N ILE A 294 16.23 4.31 -13.50
CA ILE A 294 17.07 4.90 -12.46
C ILE A 294 16.19 5.70 -11.48
N ILE A 295 16.33 5.40 -10.19
CA ILE A 295 15.58 6.08 -9.11
C ILE A 295 15.98 7.55 -9.01
N ASP A 296 14.98 8.43 -8.97
CA ASP A 296 15.11 9.85 -8.65
C ASP A 296 13.92 10.28 -7.77
N LEU A 297 14.18 10.56 -6.50
CA LEU A 297 13.13 10.88 -5.52
C LEU A 297 12.81 12.38 -5.43
N THR A 298 13.37 13.21 -6.32
CA THR A 298 13.17 14.67 -6.28
C THR A 298 11.68 15.05 -6.34
N GLU A 299 10.94 14.57 -7.34
CA GLU A 299 9.49 14.85 -7.45
C GLU A 299 8.67 14.24 -6.29
N PRO A 300 8.84 12.95 -5.90
CA PRO A 300 8.17 12.41 -4.72
C PRO A 300 8.39 13.22 -3.44
N ILE A 301 9.64 13.61 -3.14
CA ILE A 301 9.97 14.39 -1.94
C ILE A 301 9.28 15.76 -2.00
N GLU A 302 9.27 16.43 -3.16
CA GLU A 302 8.59 17.71 -3.33
C GLU A 302 7.08 17.59 -3.04
N VAL A 303 6.40 16.58 -3.60
CA VAL A 303 4.97 16.37 -3.36
C VAL A 303 4.69 16.08 -1.89
N ILE A 304 5.54 15.27 -1.24
CA ILE A 304 5.39 14.94 0.19
C ILE A 304 5.57 16.19 1.07
N ASN A 305 6.53 17.04 0.75
CA ASN A 305 6.74 18.32 1.44
C ASN A 305 5.53 19.26 1.28
N LYS A 306 4.91 19.30 0.09
CA LYS A 306 3.68 20.09 -0.13
C LYS A 306 2.52 19.61 0.74
N ILE A 307 2.27 18.31 0.86
CA ILE A 307 1.21 17.80 1.74
C ILE A 307 1.56 17.95 3.23
N TYR A 308 2.85 17.86 3.58
CA TYR A 308 3.31 18.17 4.93
C TYR A 308 2.98 19.61 5.32
N ASN A 309 3.25 20.57 4.42
CA ASN A 309 2.91 21.99 4.60
C ASN A 309 1.39 22.23 4.66
N GLN A 310 0.61 21.35 4.05
CA GLN A 310 -0.85 21.34 4.18
C GLN A 310 -1.32 20.66 5.49
N GLY A 311 -0.43 20.11 6.32
CA GLY A 311 -0.78 19.59 7.64
C GLY A 311 -0.90 18.07 7.71
N VAL A 312 -0.57 17.32 6.65
CA VAL A 312 -0.44 15.86 6.72
C VAL A 312 0.73 15.48 7.62
N ARG A 313 0.54 14.48 8.48
CA ARG A 313 1.54 14.01 9.48
C ARG A 313 1.70 12.49 9.52
N LEU A 314 1.07 11.79 8.58
CA LEU A 314 1.25 10.36 8.38
C LEU A 314 1.35 10.12 6.87
N ILE A 315 2.31 9.29 6.45
CA ILE A 315 2.40 8.80 5.08
C ILE A 315 2.78 7.32 5.07
N ASN A 316 2.18 6.56 4.15
CA ASN A 316 2.50 5.14 3.94
C ASN A 316 3.23 4.96 2.60
N ILE A 317 4.49 4.59 2.66
CA ILE A 317 5.36 4.51 1.49
C ILE A 317 5.23 3.15 0.82
N SER A 318 5.10 3.18 -0.50
CA SER A 318 5.10 2.03 -1.38
C SER A 318 5.96 2.29 -2.63
N ALA A 319 6.01 1.31 -3.51
CA ALA A 319 6.75 1.38 -4.77
C ALA A 319 6.15 0.41 -5.79
N GLY A 320 6.50 0.60 -7.05
CA GLY A 320 6.16 -0.27 -8.16
C GLY A 320 4.69 -0.24 -8.55
N ASN A 321 4.37 -1.12 -9.49
CA ASN A 321 3.02 -1.40 -9.90
C ASN A 321 2.76 -2.92 -9.85
N PRO A 322 1.85 -3.41 -8.97
CA PRO A 322 1.58 -4.83 -8.81
C PRO A 322 0.94 -5.49 -10.05
N HIS A 323 0.38 -4.69 -10.98
CA HIS A 323 -0.21 -5.16 -12.22
C HIS A 323 0.78 -5.21 -13.40
N TYR A 324 1.99 -4.65 -13.26
CA TYR A 324 3.01 -4.64 -14.31
C TYR A 324 4.21 -5.52 -13.94
N LYS A 325 5.03 -5.08 -12.99
CA LYS A 325 6.24 -5.78 -12.54
C LYS A 325 6.19 -5.89 -11.01
N PRO A 326 5.44 -6.88 -10.48
CA PRO A 326 5.07 -6.92 -9.06
C PRO A 326 6.24 -7.09 -8.10
N HIS A 327 7.42 -7.54 -8.57
CA HIS A 327 8.60 -7.68 -7.71
C HIS A 327 9.14 -6.34 -7.20
N ILE A 328 8.88 -5.22 -7.90
CA ILE A 328 9.22 -3.87 -7.38
C ILE A 328 8.40 -3.52 -6.15
N THR A 329 7.12 -3.89 -6.12
CA THR A 329 6.22 -3.64 -4.98
C THR A 329 6.34 -4.71 -3.90
N ARG A 330 6.53 -5.97 -4.31
CA ARG A 330 6.42 -7.16 -3.47
C ARG A 330 7.24 -8.34 -4.01
N PRO A 331 8.50 -8.51 -3.59
CA PRO A 331 9.29 -9.70 -3.92
C PRO A 331 8.58 -11.01 -3.57
N TYR A 332 8.83 -12.07 -4.33
CA TYR A 332 8.11 -13.35 -4.24
C TYR A 332 8.99 -14.54 -4.58
N ASP A 333 8.62 -15.72 -4.09
CA ASP A 333 9.24 -17.00 -4.43
C ASP A 333 8.62 -17.62 -5.69
N ILE A 334 7.30 -17.47 -5.85
CA ILE A 334 6.56 -18.06 -6.97
C ILE A 334 5.78 -16.94 -7.67
N PRO A 335 5.99 -16.70 -8.97
CA PRO A 335 5.18 -15.75 -9.74
C PRO A 335 3.75 -16.26 -9.88
N ILE A 336 2.83 -15.38 -10.32
CA ILE A 336 1.50 -15.83 -10.75
C ILE A 336 1.62 -16.77 -11.96
N LYS A 337 0.59 -17.59 -12.23
CA LYS A 337 0.56 -18.43 -13.44
C LYS A 337 0.79 -17.59 -14.71
N GLY A 338 1.77 -17.99 -15.52
CA GLY A 338 2.21 -17.27 -16.72
C GLY A 338 3.11 -16.06 -16.48
N GLY A 339 3.48 -15.77 -15.23
CA GLY A 339 4.51 -14.77 -14.90
C GLY A 339 5.92 -15.36 -14.90
N SER A 340 6.92 -14.51 -15.12
CA SER A 340 8.34 -14.89 -15.10
C SER A 340 9.03 -14.37 -13.83
N PRO A 341 10.01 -15.10 -13.28
CA PRO A 341 10.87 -14.55 -12.23
C PRO A 341 11.64 -13.33 -12.75
N PRO A 342 11.90 -12.32 -11.90
CA PRO A 342 12.70 -11.17 -12.29
C PRO A 342 14.18 -11.53 -12.45
N ASN A 343 14.93 -10.69 -13.16
CA ASN A 343 16.39 -10.80 -13.29
C ASN A 343 17.11 -10.16 -12.09
N GLU A 344 16.67 -10.50 -10.87
CA GLU A 344 17.25 -10.01 -9.62
C GLU A 344 16.99 -11.00 -8.47
N HIS A 345 17.90 -11.02 -7.51
CA HIS A 345 17.66 -11.74 -6.25
C HIS A 345 16.59 -10.98 -5.44
N PRO A 346 15.55 -11.64 -4.88
CA PRO A 346 14.47 -10.97 -4.16
C PRO A 346 14.90 -10.03 -3.02
N LEU A 347 16.04 -10.32 -2.35
CA LEU A 347 16.61 -9.43 -1.35
C LEU A 347 17.04 -8.06 -1.90
N TYR A 348 17.42 -7.93 -3.19
CA TYR A 348 17.59 -6.60 -3.79
C TYR A 348 16.27 -5.83 -3.84
N GLY A 349 15.17 -6.51 -4.19
CA GLY A 349 13.84 -5.91 -4.16
C GLY A 349 13.42 -5.48 -2.75
N ILE A 350 13.77 -6.27 -1.73
CA ILE A 350 13.54 -5.90 -0.33
C ILE A 350 14.38 -4.69 0.07
N ASN A 351 15.70 -4.74 -0.17
CA ASN A 351 16.62 -3.65 0.11
C ASN A 351 16.18 -2.35 -0.57
N ARG A 352 15.74 -2.42 -1.84
CA ARG A 352 15.16 -1.29 -2.57
C ARG A 352 13.98 -0.68 -1.83
N ILE A 353 12.98 -1.48 -1.44
CA ILE A 353 11.78 -0.97 -0.76
C ILE A 353 12.15 -0.33 0.59
N LEU A 354 13.02 -0.97 1.38
CA LEU A 354 13.46 -0.44 2.67
C LEU A 354 14.24 0.87 2.50
N ASN A 355 15.12 0.95 1.52
CA ASN A 355 15.91 2.15 1.24
C ASN A 355 15.04 3.29 0.72
N LEU A 356 14.03 3.03 -0.10
CA LEU A 356 13.07 4.05 -0.51
C LEU A 356 12.36 4.66 0.70
N VAL A 357 11.90 3.84 1.66
CA VAL A 357 11.29 4.33 2.90
C VAL A 357 12.29 5.17 3.71
N SER A 358 13.49 4.65 3.92
CA SER A 358 14.55 5.31 4.71
C SER A 358 14.94 6.65 4.11
N LEU A 359 15.15 6.70 2.79
CA LEU A 359 15.52 7.92 2.07
C LEU A 359 14.43 8.97 2.18
N ILE A 360 13.18 8.60 1.90
CA ILE A 360 12.06 9.52 2.06
C ILE A 360 12.04 10.07 3.48
N LYS A 361 12.06 9.20 4.49
CA LYS A 361 12.04 9.65 5.89
C LYS A 361 13.18 10.63 6.22
N SER A 362 14.40 10.39 5.73
CA SER A 362 15.55 11.27 5.99
C SER A 362 15.43 12.68 5.42
N HIS A 363 14.50 12.92 4.49
CA HIS A 363 14.23 14.23 3.89
C HIS A 363 12.98 14.91 4.48
N LEU A 364 12.32 14.31 5.48
CA LEU A 364 11.10 14.82 6.07
C LEU A 364 11.35 15.29 7.51
N PRO A 365 10.55 16.27 8.00
CA PRO A 365 10.60 16.67 9.41
C PRO A 365 10.28 15.51 10.36
N ASP A 366 10.85 15.53 11.56
CA ASP A 366 10.71 14.46 12.56
C ASP A 366 9.27 14.16 12.98
N ASP A 367 8.37 15.15 12.88
CA ASP A 367 6.95 15.00 13.21
C ASP A 367 6.10 14.41 12.06
N MET A 368 6.70 14.15 10.90
CA MET A 368 6.10 13.40 9.80
C MET A 368 6.28 11.90 10.02
N ILE A 369 5.19 11.22 10.42
CA ILE A 369 5.23 9.78 10.68
C ILE A 369 5.25 9.01 9.36
N VAL A 370 6.27 8.17 9.19
CA VAL A 370 6.48 7.36 7.97
C VAL A 370 6.21 5.89 8.27
N MET A 371 5.25 5.33 7.52
CA MET A 371 4.94 3.90 7.52
C MET A 371 5.60 3.20 6.33
N GLY A 372 6.32 2.12 6.61
CA GLY A 372 7.05 1.31 5.63
C GLY A 372 6.30 0.05 5.17
N SER A 373 6.76 -0.52 4.06
CA SER A 373 6.23 -1.73 3.43
C SER A 373 7.35 -2.76 3.16
N GLY A 374 7.00 -3.96 2.70
CA GLY A 374 7.96 -4.90 2.08
C GLY A 374 8.38 -6.10 2.94
N TYR A 375 8.04 -6.14 4.23
CA TYR A 375 8.59 -7.12 5.17
C TYR A 375 8.21 -8.60 4.91
N SER A 376 7.05 -8.88 4.29
CA SER A 376 6.47 -10.23 4.25
C SER A 376 7.34 -11.31 3.56
N TYR A 377 8.26 -10.93 2.66
CA TYR A 377 9.17 -11.89 2.02
C TYR A 377 10.13 -12.53 3.04
N LEU A 378 10.46 -11.81 4.11
CA LEU A 378 11.42 -12.23 5.12
C LEU A 378 10.85 -13.25 6.13
N ARG A 379 9.59 -13.68 5.92
CA ARG A 379 8.91 -14.74 6.65
C ARG A 379 9.01 -14.57 8.17
N GLN A 380 9.60 -15.53 8.88
CA GLN A 380 9.70 -15.56 10.34
C GLN A 380 10.60 -14.45 10.89
N PHE A 381 11.57 -13.99 10.08
CA PHE A 381 12.52 -12.94 10.45
C PHE A 381 11.98 -11.53 10.17
N ALA A 382 10.81 -11.41 9.56
CA ALA A 382 10.25 -10.11 9.18
C ALA A 382 10.07 -9.16 10.38
N GLY A 383 9.82 -9.69 11.59
CA GLY A 383 9.80 -8.91 12.83
C GLY A 383 11.16 -8.30 13.18
N TYR A 384 12.27 -9.00 12.96
CA TYR A 384 13.62 -8.51 13.22
C TYR A 384 14.04 -7.39 12.28
N ILE A 385 13.62 -7.47 11.01
CA ILE A 385 13.89 -6.41 10.04
C ILE A 385 13.01 -5.19 10.32
N ALA A 386 11.74 -5.39 10.66
CA ALA A 386 10.87 -4.31 11.11
C ALA A 386 11.45 -3.59 12.34
N ALA A 387 11.92 -4.36 13.33
CA ALA A 387 12.57 -3.81 14.52
C ALA A 387 13.87 -3.08 14.17
N GLY A 388 14.68 -3.59 13.25
CA GLY A 388 15.91 -2.92 12.77
C GLY A 388 15.62 -1.58 12.11
N MET A 389 14.65 -1.54 11.21
CA MET A 389 14.21 -0.30 10.57
C MET A 389 13.72 0.74 11.59
N ALA A 390 12.96 0.32 12.61
CA ALA A 390 12.50 1.21 13.67
C ALA A 390 13.65 1.65 14.59
N HIS A 391 14.57 0.75 14.91
CA HIS A 391 15.71 0.99 15.82
C HIS A 391 16.67 2.03 15.24
N GLU A 392 16.95 1.92 13.95
CA GLU A 392 17.77 2.87 13.21
C GLU A 392 16.99 4.14 12.80
N LYS A 393 15.75 4.32 13.29
CA LYS A 393 14.86 5.44 12.96
C LYS A 393 14.63 5.62 11.45
N LYS A 394 14.72 4.55 10.67
CA LYS A 394 14.44 4.54 9.21
C LYS A 394 12.96 4.45 8.90
N VAL A 395 12.12 4.12 9.88
CA VAL A 395 10.65 4.06 9.78
C VAL A 395 10.03 4.29 11.16
N ASP A 396 8.77 4.75 11.22
CA ASP A 396 8.02 4.86 12.47
C ASP A 396 7.07 3.68 12.69
N ILE A 397 6.43 3.22 11.61
CA ILE A 397 5.42 2.16 11.60
C ILE A 397 5.76 1.11 10.53
N CYS A 398 5.71 -0.16 10.90
CA CYS A 398 6.01 -1.28 10.01
C CYS A 398 4.71 -1.94 9.52
N GLY A 399 4.39 -1.75 8.24
CA GLY A 399 3.18 -2.27 7.63
C GLY A 399 3.34 -3.63 6.96
N PHE A 400 2.44 -4.56 7.29
CA PHE A 400 2.41 -5.91 6.75
C PHE A 400 1.16 -6.16 5.89
N GLY A 401 1.38 -6.55 4.63
CA GLY A 401 0.30 -6.91 3.68
C GLY A 401 0.04 -8.42 3.63
N ARG A 402 0.72 -9.13 2.73
CA ARG A 402 0.53 -10.59 2.54
C ARG A 402 0.71 -11.44 3.81
N MET A 403 1.52 -10.96 4.78
CA MET A 403 1.65 -11.63 6.08
C MET A 403 0.33 -11.58 6.86
N ALA A 404 -0.40 -10.47 6.84
CA ALA A 404 -1.70 -10.35 7.51
C ALA A 404 -2.74 -11.34 6.95
N LEU A 405 -2.73 -11.58 5.63
CA LEU A 405 -3.59 -12.61 5.02
C LEU A 405 -3.23 -14.02 5.51
N ALA A 406 -1.92 -14.33 5.57
CA ALA A 406 -1.43 -15.65 5.93
C ALA A 406 -1.53 -15.94 7.43
N ASN A 407 -1.08 -15.00 8.25
CA ASN A 407 -1.00 -15.08 9.69
C ASN A 407 -1.35 -13.72 10.31
N PRO A 408 -2.65 -13.41 10.49
CA PRO A 408 -3.06 -12.16 11.11
C PRO A 408 -2.60 -12.03 12.58
N ASN A 409 -2.23 -13.13 13.23
CA ASN A 409 -1.70 -13.14 14.60
C ASN A 409 -0.21 -12.78 14.70
N PHE A 410 0.46 -12.43 13.59
CA PHE A 410 1.89 -12.08 13.62
C PHE A 410 2.25 -10.98 14.66
N PRO A 411 1.44 -9.94 14.95
CA PRO A 411 1.81 -8.93 15.93
C PRO A 411 1.90 -9.54 17.34
N LYS A 412 0.89 -10.31 17.76
CA LYS A 412 0.90 -11.07 19.02
C LYS A 412 2.14 -11.95 19.17
N GLN A 413 2.48 -12.69 18.12
CA GLN A 413 3.65 -13.57 18.14
C GLN A 413 4.94 -12.78 18.29
N ILE A 414 5.10 -11.65 17.60
CA ILE A 414 6.24 -10.76 17.81
C ILE A 414 6.31 -10.28 19.27
N PHE A 415 5.19 -9.83 19.84
CA PHE A 415 5.19 -9.27 21.19
C PHE A 415 5.43 -10.29 22.30
N GLN A 416 4.89 -11.51 22.14
CA GLN A 416 4.88 -12.54 23.19
C GLN A 416 5.99 -13.58 23.02
N GLU A 417 6.32 -13.92 21.77
CA GLU A 417 7.27 -14.98 21.42
C GLU A 417 8.58 -14.43 20.84
N GLY A 418 8.64 -13.12 20.53
CA GLY A 418 9.81 -12.48 19.93
C GLY A 418 10.01 -12.80 18.43
N ILE A 419 9.21 -13.68 17.84
CA ILE A 419 9.36 -14.17 16.46
C ILE A 419 8.01 -14.57 15.89
N ILE A 420 7.88 -14.57 14.56
CA ILE A 420 6.67 -15.07 13.88
C ILE A 420 6.78 -16.58 13.67
N ASP A 421 5.70 -17.32 13.92
CA ASP A 421 5.66 -18.78 13.69
C ASP A 421 5.92 -19.12 12.21
N LYS A 422 7.08 -19.74 11.96
CA LYS A 422 7.54 -20.15 10.63
C LYS A 422 6.56 -21.04 9.86
N LYS A 423 5.66 -21.76 10.54
CA LYS A 423 4.64 -22.61 9.89
C LYS A 423 3.46 -21.80 9.37
N LYS A 424 3.24 -20.58 9.90
CA LYS A 424 2.09 -19.73 9.57
C LYS A 424 2.43 -18.58 8.61
N VAL A 425 3.72 -18.30 8.39
CA VAL A 425 4.18 -17.20 7.51
C VAL A 425 3.63 -17.27 6.08
N CYS A 426 3.54 -16.09 5.46
CA CYS A 426 3.38 -16.00 4.01
C CYS A 426 4.60 -16.55 3.30
N ILE A 427 4.42 -17.56 2.44
CA ILE A 427 5.50 -18.12 1.61
C ILE A 427 5.66 -17.40 0.27
N THR A 428 5.02 -16.24 0.12
CA THR A 428 5.07 -15.41 -1.09
C THR A 428 4.75 -16.10 -2.41
N CYS A 429 3.86 -17.10 -2.40
CA CYS A 429 3.49 -17.89 -3.58
C CYS A 429 2.63 -17.16 -4.63
N SER A 430 2.39 -15.86 -4.45
CA SER A 430 1.55 -15.00 -5.32
C SER A 430 0.09 -15.43 -5.56
N LYS A 431 -0.42 -16.52 -4.95
CA LYS A 431 -1.81 -16.98 -5.11
C LYS A 431 -2.87 -15.93 -4.76
N CYS A 432 -2.64 -15.11 -3.73
CA CYS A 432 -3.52 -13.97 -3.42
C CYS A 432 -3.67 -12.99 -4.61
N SER A 433 -2.62 -12.78 -5.40
CA SER A 433 -2.69 -11.95 -6.60
C SER A 433 -3.28 -12.68 -7.80
N GLU A 434 -3.16 -14.01 -7.84
CA GLU A 434 -3.84 -14.83 -8.84
C GLU A 434 -5.37 -14.75 -8.66
N PHE A 435 -5.86 -14.85 -7.43
CA PHE A 435 -7.28 -14.64 -7.12
C PHE A 435 -7.77 -13.25 -7.59
N MET A 436 -7.02 -12.18 -7.29
CA MET A 436 -7.34 -10.85 -7.80
C MET A 436 -7.43 -10.80 -9.33
N LYS A 437 -6.51 -11.44 -10.04
CA LYS A 437 -6.50 -11.47 -11.51
C LYS A 437 -7.68 -12.24 -12.09
N LEU A 438 -8.13 -13.27 -11.37
CA LEU A 438 -9.31 -14.08 -11.72
C LEU A 438 -10.63 -13.42 -11.28
N GLY A 439 -10.56 -12.30 -10.54
CA GLY A 439 -11.74 -11.61 -10.01
C GLY A 439 -12.42 -12.34 -8.84
N GLU A 440 -11.67 -13.20 -8.15
CA GLU A 440 -12.16 -14.01 -7.04
C GLU A 440 -11.84 -13.39 -5.68
N ASN A 441 -12.56 -13.83 -4.65
CA ASN A 441 -12.30 -13.45 -3.26
C ASN A 441 -10.85 -13.75 -2.87
N VAL A 442 -10.18 -12.75 -2.30
CA VAL A 442 -8.75 -12.75 -2.02
C VAL A 442 -8.49 -13.19 -0.58
N GLY A 443 -7.58 -14.16 -0.43
CA GLY A 443 -7.12 -14.64 0.86
C GLY A 443 -5.80 -15.40 0.74
N CYS A 444 -5.41 -16.09 1.82
CA CYS A 444 -4.21 -16.92 1.80
C CYS A 444 -4.54 -18.38 1.44
N ALA A 445 -4.27 -18.77 0.20
CA ALA A 445 -4.49 -20.13 -0.29
C ALA A 445 -3.75 -21.24 0.49
N THR A 446 -2.70 -20.89 1.23
CA THR A 446 -1.82 -21.88 1.89
C THR A 446 -1.99 -21.95 3.39
N ARG A 447 -2.65 -20.96 4.01
CA ARG A 447 -2.78 -20.84 5.48
C ARG A 447 -4.22 -20.64 5.95
N ASP A 448 -5.13 -20.25 5.06
CA ASP A 448 -6.53 -20.07 5.38
C ASP A 448 -7.38 -21.11 4.64
N PRO A 449 -7.98 -22.09 5.35
CA PRO A 449 -8.85 -23.11 4.75
C PRO A 449 -9.98 -22.54 3.89
N GLN A 450 -10.46 -21.33 4.17
CA GLN A 450 -11.49 -20.66 3.37
C GLN A 450 -11.08 -20.42 1.91
N TYR A 451 -9.78 -20.40 1.62
CA TYR A 451 -9.23 -20.10 0.29
C TYR A 451 -8.34 -21.21 -0.25
N LYS A 452 -8.32 -22.39 0.41
CA LYS A 452 -7.69 -23.58 -0.15
C LYS A 452 -8.54 -24.03 -1.35
N LYS A 453 -7.94 -23.98 -2.53
CA LYS A 453 -8.49 -24.51 -3.78
C LYS A 453 -7.63 -25.66 -4.25
#